data_AF-A0AA35T221-F1
#
_entry.id   AF-A0AA35T221-F1
#
_cell.length_a   1.000
_cell.length_b   1.000
_cell.length_c   1.000
_cell.angle_alpha   90.00
_cell.angle_beta   90.00
_cell.angle_gamma   90.00
#
_symmetry.space_group_name_H-M   'P 1'
#
loop_
_entity.id
_entity.type
_entity.pdbx_description
1 polymer ?
#
loop_
_entity_poly.entity_id
_entity_poly.type
_entity_poly.pdbx_seq_one_letter_code
_entity_poly.pdbx_strand_id
1 'polypeptide(L)'
;MQDAVRRLVGMENIHRLIPEVQMNFGYSRTRPRSRQDVLAVQGRIVRSGRGAIVAGPLVFGGSRHVASAILQMNKKFPHVRSALNIRLGQDVLKRMQENGMTVLSYDRRGEPDDVRRKEGGSVSWGIRTALDGAASAPDAIFHEGGPGKEPMIMVFGDGPGDIVRKVGLLL
;
A
#
# COMPACT_ATOMS: atom_id res chain seq x y z
N MET A 1 -7.18 -0.64 13.91
CA MET A 1 -5.83 -0.73 13.29
C MET A 1 -5.03 -1.86 13.92
N GLN A 2 -4.80 -1.85 15.24
CA GLN A 2 -4.02 -2.90 15.93
C GLN A 2 -4.55 -4.31 15.67
N ASP A 3 -5.87 -4.54 15.77
CA ASP A 3 -6.45 -5.85 15.48
C ASP A 3 -6.35 -6.25 14.00
N ALA A 4 -6.41 -5.27 13.09
CA ALA A 4 -6.23 -5.55 11.67
C ALA A 4 -4.79 -5.99 11.36
N VAL A 5 -3.79 -5.38 12.00
CA VAL A 5 -2.39 -5.81 11.90
C VAL A 5 -2.22 -7.22 12.47
N ARG A 6 -2.79 -7.50 13.65
CA ARG A 6 -2.75 -8.85 14.25
C ARG A 6 -3.37 -9.90 13.32
N ARG A 7 -4.55 -9.61 12.76
CA ARG A 7 -5.23 -10.51 11.81
C ARG A 7 -4.42 -10.73 10.54
N LEU A 8 -3.84 -9.67 9.97
CA LEU A 8 -2.98 -9.75 8.78
C LEU A 8 -1.77 -10.65 9.04
N VAL A 9 -1.08 -10.44 10.16
CA VAL A 9 0.12 -11.20 10.55
C VAL A 9 -0.20 -12.67 10.85
N GLY A 10 -1.40 -12.94 11.37
CA GLY A 10 -1.89 -14.29 11.64
C GLY A 10 -2.43 -15.06 10.43
N MET A 11 -2.44 -14.46 9.24
CA MET A 11 -2.89 -15.17 8.02
C MET A 11 -1.88 -16.25 7.63
N GLU A 12 -2.40 -17.45 7.36
CA GLU A 12 -1.60 -18.51 6.78
C GLU A 12 -1.02 -18.06 5.43
N ASN A 13 0.23 -18.42 5.14
CA ASN A 13 0.91 -18.07 3.89
C ASN A 13 1.15 -16.57 3.63
N ILE A 14 0.93 -15.68 4.62
CA ILE A 14 1.15 -14.24 4.47
C ILE A 14 2.56 -13.88 3.96
N HIS A 15 3.57 -14.67 4.33
CA HIS A 15 4.95 -14.51 3.86
C HIS A 15 5.08 -14.49 2.34
N ARG A 16 4.16 -15.13 1.61
CA ARG A 16 4.13 -15.14 0.14
C ARG A 16 3.74 -13.81 -0.46
N LEU A 17 3.22 -12.86 0.32
CA LEU A 17 2.85 -11.53 -0.16
C LEU A 17 3.87 -10.45 0.26
N ILE A 18 4.85 -10.79 1.10
CA ILE A 18 5.81 -9.83 1.66
C ILE A 18 6.90 -9.52 0.61
N PRO A 19 7.09 -8.23 0.22
CA PRO A 19 8.18 -7.83 -0.66
C PRO A 19 9.53 -7.81 0.07
N GLU A 20 10.64 -7.67 -0.66
CA GLU A 20 11.98 -7.58 -0.07
C GLU A 20 12.13 -6.36 0.84
N VAL A 21 11.52 -5.23 0.45
CA VAL A 21 11.44 -4.05 1.32
C VAL A 21 10.45 -4.20 2.48
N GLN A 22 9.83 -5.37 2.66
CA GLN A 22 8.87 -5.67 3.71
C GLN A 22 7.54 -4.89 3.58
N MET A 23 6.52 -5.32 4.32
CA MET A 23 5.18 -4.70 4.28
C MET A 23 5.06 -3.54 5.26
N ASN A 24 4.24 -2.56 4.96
CA ASN A 24 3.79 -1.58 5.94
C ASN A 24 2.31 -1.29 5.73
N PHE A 25 1.59 -1.16 6.83
CA PHE A 25 0.14 -1.02 6.87
C PHE A 25 -0.19 0.32 7.53
N GLY A 26 -0.90 1.18 6.81
CA GLY A 26 -1.28 2.51 7.25
C GLY A 26 -2.80 2.71 7.31
N TYR A 27 -3.24 3.55 8.24
CA TYR A 27 -4.60 4.02 8.37
C TYR A 27 -4.64 5.49 8.81
N SER A 28 -5.40 6.30 8.11
CA SER A 28 -5.49 7.73 8.33
C SER A 28 -6.73 8.15 9.11
N ARG A 29 -6.60 9.30 9.78
CA ARG A 29 -7.76 10.08 10.26
C ARG A 29 -8.63 10.51 9.08
N THR A 30 -9.82 11.01 9.37
CA THR A 30 -10.65 11.64 8.33
C THR A 30 -9.93 12.89 7.79
N ARG A 31 -9.89 13.03 6.45
CA ARG A 31 -9.25 14.17 5.75
C ARG A 31 -7.81 14.47 6.24
N PRO A 32 -6.88 13.51 6.13
CA PRO A 32 -5.50 13.69 6.59
C PRO A 32 -4.79 14.80 5.81
N ARG A 33 -4.06 15.66 6.52
CA ARG A 33 -3.33 16.79 5.93
C ARG A 33 -1.85 16.49 5.75
N SER A 34 -1.32 15.58 6.56
CA SER A 34 0.11 15.27 6.62
C SER A 34 0.35 13.79 6.94
N ARG A 35 1.61 13.36 6.85
CA ARG A 35 1.99 11.97 7.20
C ARG A 35 1.71 11.66 8.67
N GLN A 36 1.73 12.68 9.51
CA GLN A 36 1.45 12.66 10.94
C GLN A 36 -0.03 12.41 11.24
N ASP A 37 -0.90 12.46 10.23
CA ASP A 37 -2.31 12.04 10.35
C ASP A 37 -2.53 10.57 10.00
N VAL A 38 -1.46 9.84 9.65
CA VAL A 38 -1.49 8.43 9.26
C VAL A 38 -0.79 7.58 10.31
N LEU A 39 -1.54 6.68 10.94
CA LEU A 39 -1.03 5.65 11.84
C LEU A 39 -0.48 4.49 11.02
N ALA A 40 0.78 4.11 11.23
CA ALA A 40 1.40 3.00 10.53
C ALA A 40 2.44 2.27 11.41
N VAL A 41 2.91 1.10 10.96
CA VAL A 41 3.88 0.29 11.71
C VAL A 41 5.28 0.88 11.57
N GLN A 42 5.84 1.39 12.67
CA GLN A 42 7.25 1.75 12.74
C GLN A 42 8.09 0.47 12.67
N GLY A 43 9.09 0.42 11.79
CA GLY A 43 9.91 -0.77 11.60
C GLY A 43 9.34 -1.83 10.64
N ARG A 44 8.10 -1.66 10.15
CA ARG A 44 7.42 -2.54 9.16
C ARG A 44 6.92 -3.87 9.73
N ILE A 45 6.16 -4.59 8.90
CA ILE A 45 5.78 -5.99 9.09
C ILE A 45 6.74 -6.82 8.24
N VAL A 46 7.53 -7.66 8.89
CA VAL A 46 8.66 -8.37 8.27
C VAL A 46 8.41 -9.86 8.17
N ARG A 47 9.02 -10.50 7.18
CA ARG A 47 8.93 -11.96 7.01
C ARG A 47 9.66 -12.68 8.15
N SER A 48 9.02 -13.71 8.70
CA SER A 48 9.61 -14.62 9.70
C SER A 48 9.30 -16.06 9.31
N GLY A 49 10.22 -16.71 8.58
CA GLY A 49 10.00 -18.03 8.00
C GLY A 49 8.80 -18.05 7.04
N ARG A 50 7.77 -18.83 7.40
CA ARG A 50 6.46 -18.89 6.69
C ARG A 50 5.40 -17.95 7.29
N GLY A 51 5.75 -17.14 8.28
CA GLY A 51 4.89 -16.14 8.89
C GLY A 51 5.38 -14.71 8.69
N ALA A 52 4.78 -13.80 9.44
CA ALA A 52 5.19 -12.41 9.54
C ALA A 52 5.32 -12.01 11.02
N ILE A 53 6.08 -10.96 11.32
CA ILE A 53 6.12 -10.32 12.64
C ILE A 53 6.05 -8.80 12.48
N VAL A 54 5.52 -8.12 13.50
CA VAL A 54 5.51 -6.66 13.56
C VAL A 54 6.79 -6.21 14.24
N ALA A 55 7.66 -5.48 13.53
CA ALA A 55 8.98 -5.12 14.05
C ALA A 55 8.96 -3.94 15.04
N GLY A 56 7.86 -3.18 15.11
CA GLY A 56 7.74 -2.06 16.02
C GLY A 56 6.31 -1.56 16.21
N PRO A 57 6.10 -0.51 17.02
CA PRO A 57 4.78 -0.06 17.39
C PRO A 57 4.03 0.63 16.24
N LEU A 58 2.72 0.79 16.41
CA LEU A 58 1.94 1.69 15.58
C LEU A 58 2.15 3.14 16.03
N VAL A 59 2.62 3.99 15.13
CA VAL A 59 2.84 5.42 15.41
C VAL A 59 2.35 6.28 14.26
N PHE A 60 1.90 7.49 14.58
CA PHE A 60 1.58 8.49 13.59
C PHE A 60 2.85 8.90 12.83
N GLY A 61 2.77 8.94 11.50
CA GLY A 61 3.96 9.15 10.65
C GLY A 61 4.89 7.94 10.55
N GLY A 62 4.51 6.77 11.07
CA GLY A 62 5.35 5.56 11.10
C GLY A 62 5.72 4.97 9.73
N SER A 63 5.12 5.47 8.64
CA SER A 63 5.44 5.07 7.28
C SER A 63 5.39 6.24 6.33
N ARG A 64 6.51 6.54 5.67
CA ARG A 64 6.56 7.59 4.65
C ARG A 64 5.79 7.20 3.38
N HIS A 65 6.08 6.03 2.83
CA HIS A 65 5.55 5.61 1.53
C HIS A 65 4.04 5.36 1.59
N VAL A 66 3.58 4.60 2.60
CA VAL A 66 2.16 4.30 2.76
C VAL A 66 1.37 5.56 3.11
N ALA A 67 1.90 6.45 3.96
CA ALA A 67 1.25 7.73 4.23
C ALA A 67 1.15 8.60 2.97
N SER A 68 2.22 8.70 2.18
CA SER A 68 2.19 9.43 0.90
C SER A 68 1.15 8.87 -0.08
N ALA A 69 0.97 7.54 -0.11
CA ALA A 69 -0.04 6.89 -0.94
C ALA A 69 -1.47 7.20 -0.46
N ILE A 70 -1.73 7.02 0.84
CA ILE A 70 -3.04 7.31 1.44
C ILE A 70 -3.41 8.79 1.27
N LEU A 71 -2.48 9.70 1.56
CA LEU A 71 -2.70 11.15 1.39
C LEU A 71 -3.07 11.50 -0.04
N GLN A 72 -2.39 10.90 -1.02
CA GLN A 72 -2.65 11.20 -2.43
C GLN A 72 -3.98 10.59 -2.92
N MET A 73 -4.27 9.35 -2.52
CA MET A 73 -5.55 8.70 -2.82
C MET A 73 -6.73 9.48 -2.21
N ASN A 74 -6.59 9.89 -0.95
CA ASN A 74 -7.65 10.57 -0.19
C ASN A 74 -8.04 11.93 -0.80
N LYS A 75 -7.12 12.63 -1.49
CA LYS A 75 -7.43 13.89 -2.19
C LYS A 75 -8.54 13.73 -3.24
N LYS A 76 -8.57 12.58 -3.94
CA LYS A 76 -9.60 12.29 -4.95
C LYS A 76 -10.75 11.46 -4.37
N PHE A 77 -10.43 10.53 -3.46
CA PHE A 77 -11.41 9.62 -2.85
C PHE A 77 -11.33 9.68 -1.32
N PRO A 78 -12.01 10.64 -0.66
CA PRO A 78 -11.86 10.89 0.77
C PRO A 78 -12.27 9.75 1.72
N HIS A 79 -13.05 8.79 1.22
CA HIS A 79 -13.48 7.59 1.95
C HIS A 79 -12.34 6.57 2.11
N VAL A 80 -11.41 6.53 1.15
CA VAL A 80 -10.24 5.65 1.18
C VAL A 80 -9.21 6.19 2.16
N ARG A 81 -8.96 5.44 3.24
CA ARG A 81 -8.14 5.90 4.36
C ARG A 81 -7.08 4.91 4.80
N SER A 82 -7.00 3.74 4.19
CA SER A 82 -6.05 2.69 4.54
C SER A 82 -5.30 2.20 3.31
N ALA A 83 -4.06 1.80 3.51
CA ALA A 83 -3.28 1.14 2.48
C ALA A 83 -2.24 0.18 3.05
N LEU A 84 -1.86 -0.83 2.27
CA LEU A 84 -0.84 -1.82 2.56
C LEU A 84 -0.02 -2.08 1.30
N ASN A 85 1.31 -2.06 1.40
CA ASN A 85 2.15 -2.52 0.30
C ASN A 85 2.42 -4.02 0.39
N ILE A 86 2.31 -4.71 -0.75
CA ILE A 86 2.62 -6.13 -0.93
C ILE A 86 3.53 -6.31 -2.17
N ARG A 87 4.14 -7.48 -2.32
CA ARG A 87 4.96 -7.78 -3.49
C ARG A 87 4.14 -7.74 -4.77
N LEU A 88 4.79 -7.41 -5.88
CA LEU A 88 4.25 -7.66 -7.20
C LEU A 88 4.42 -9.14 -7.58
N GLY A 89 3.43 -9.68 -8.28
CA GLY A 89 3.50 -11.00 -8.88
C GLY A 89 2.32 -11.24 -9.79
N GLN A 90 2.55 -11.95 -10.89
CA GLN A 90 1.48 -12.31 -11.82
C GLN A 90 0.42 -13.19 -11.14
N ASP A 91 0.84 -14.03 -10.20
CA ASP A 91 -0.05 -14.82 -9.36
C ASP A 91 -0.96 -13.95 -8.48
N VAL A 92 -0.44 -12.85 -7.95
CA VAL A 92 -1.20 -11.90 -7.13
C VAL A 92 -2.18 -11.09 -7.98
N LEU A 93 -1.72 -10.56 -9.11
CA LEU A 93 -2.57 -9.79 -10.03
C LEU A 93 -3.71 -10.64 -10.59
N LYS A 94 -3.44 -11.90 -10.95
CA LYS A 94 -4.46 -12.85 -11.40
C LYS A 94 -5.55 -13.05 -10.34
N ARG A 95 -5.15 -13.27 -9.08
CA ARG A 95 -6.10 -13.42 -7.97
C ARG A 95 -6.91 -12.14 -7.72
N MET A 96 -6.31 -10.96 -7.84
CA MET A 96 -7.05 -9.69 -7.77
C MET A 96 -8.14 -9.63 -8.84
N GLN A 97 -7.79 -9.96 -10.08
CA GLN A 97 -8.75 -10.00 -11.19
C GLN A 97 -9.86 -11.04 -10.98
N GLU A 98 -9.52 -12.26 -10.57
CA GLU A 98 -10.48 -13.34 -10.28
C GLU A 98 -11.48 -12.96 -9.17
N ASN A 99 -11.05 -12.12 -8.22
CA ASN A 99 -11.91 -11.60 -7.15
C ASN A 99 -12.62 -10.28 -7.50
N GLY A 100 -12.59 -9.86 -8.77
CA GLY A 100 -13.29 -8.66 -9.25
C GLY A 100 -12.70 -7.34 -8.72
N MET A 101 -11.43 -7.34 -8.29
CA MET A 101 -10.76 -6.12 -7.82
C MET A 101 -10.39 -5.21 -8.98
N THR A 102 -10.60 -3.91 -8.80
CA THR A 102 -10.12 -2.90 -9.75
C THR A 102 -8.65 -2.59 -9.48
N VAL A 103 -7.79 -2.86 -10.45
CA VAL A 103 -6.34 -2.65 -10.34
C VAL A 103 -5.89 -1.66 -11.41
N LEU A 104 -5.21 -0.60 -11.00
CA LEU A 104 -4.56 0.36 -11.90
C LEU A 104 -3.04 0.24 -11.81
N SER A 105 -2.33 0.89 -12.74
CA SER A 105 -0.87 0.91 -12.74
C SER A 105 -0.33 2.28 -13.12
N TYR A 106 0.96 2.48 -12.84
CA TYR A 106 1.72 3.59 -13.40
C TYR A 106 3.14 3.14 -13.75
N ASP A 107 3.72 3.79 -14.76
CA ASP A 107 5.09 3.51 -15.20
C ASP A 107 6.07 4.53 -14.64
N ARG A 108 7.07 4.07 -13.88
CA ARG A 108 8.10 4.93 -13.29
C ARG A 108 9.02 5.59 -14.32
N ARG A 109 9.05 5.14 -15.57
CA ARG A 109 9.80 5.81 -16.66
C ARG A 109 9.22 7.18 -17.01
N GLY A 110 7.94 7.41 -16.73
CA GLY A 110 7.29 8.72 -16.89
C GLY A 110 7.52 9.68 -15.72
N GLU A 111 8.26 9.28 -14.68
CA GLU A 111 8.49 10.09 -13.49
C GLU A 111 9.42 11.29 -13.79
N PRO A 112 8.97 12.55 -13.61
CA PRO A 112 9.82 13.72 -13.80
C PRO A 112 11.03 13.74 -12.84
N ASP A 113 12.15 14.28 -13.31
CA ASP A 113 13.41 14.28 -12.54
C ASP A 113 13.35 15.08 -11.24
N ASP A 114 12.61 16.19 -11.21
CA ASP A 114 12.39 17.01 -10.02
C ASP A 114 11.56 16.25 -8.95
N VAL A 115 10.57 15.47 -9.38
CA VAL A 115 9.78 14.58 -8.52
C VAL A 115 10.68 13.48 -7.94
N ARG A 116 11.55 12.90 -8.76
CA ARG A 116 12.46 11.81 -8.37
C ARG A 116 13.45 12.24 -7.29
N ARG A 117 13.90 13.50 -7.33
CA ARG A 117 14.78 14.10 -6.31
C ARG A 117 14.07 14.44 -5.00
N LYS A 118 12.74 14.64 -5.03
CA LYS A 118 11.96 15.01 -3.85
C LYS A 118 11.59 13.79 -3.02
N GLU A 119 11.90 13.83 -1.73
CA GLU A 119 11.67 12.71 -0.83
C GLU A 119 10.17 12.37 -0.65
N GLY A 120 9.77 11.19 -1.12
CA GLY A 120 8.37 10.74 -1.19
C GLY A 120 7.54 11.37 -2.31
N GLY A 121 8.18 12.12 -3.22
CA GLY A 121 7.57 12.63 -4.45
C GLY A 121 7.12 11.51 -5.38
N SER A 122 7.93 10.46 -5.55
CA SER A 122 7.63 9.34 -6.45
C SER A 122 6.30 8.66 -6.19
N VAL A 123 5.97 8.39 -4.92
CA VAL A 123 4.72 7.70 -4.58
C VAL A 123 3.52 8.60 -4.84
N SER A 124 3.58 9.85 -4.37
CA SER A 124 2.48 10.79 -4.61
C SER A 124 2.29 11.09 -6.10
N TRP A 125 3.36 11.17 -6.89
CA TRP A 125 3.25 11.27 -8.34
C TRP A 125 2.62 10.01 -8.94
N GLY A 126 3.12 8.83 -8.62
CA GLY A 126 2.62 7.57 -9.20
C GLY A 126 1.15 7.31 -8.91
N ILE A 127 0.71 7.53 -7.66
CA ILE A 127 -0.71 7.41 -7.31
C ILE A 127 -1.53 8.45 -8.07
N ARG A 128 -1.07 9.70 -8.18
CA ARG A 128 -1.79 10.72 -8.96
C ARG A 128 -1.92 10.32 -10.43
N THR A 129 -0.83 9.83 -11.04
CA THR A 129 -0.79 9.39 -12.44
C THR A 129 -1.73 8.21 -12.68
N ALA A 130 -1.68 7.19 -11.83
CA ALA A 130 -2.57 6.03 -11.95
C ALA A 130 -4.05 6.39 -11.76
N LEU A 131 -4.35 7.43 -10.99
CA LEU A 131 -5.71 7.90 -10.75
C LEU A 131 -6.23 8.86 -11.82
N ASP A 132 -5.42 9.23 -12.81
CA ASP A 132 -5.88 10.14 -13.87
C ASP A 132 -7.03 9.48 -14.66
N GLY A 133 -8.10 10.23 -14.90
CA GLY A 133 -9.33 9.71 -15.52
C GLY A 133 -10.15 8.70 -14.68
N ALA A 134 -9.68 8.22 -13.53
CA ALA A 134 -10.42 7.23 -12.73
C ALA A 134 -11.72 7.81 -12.15
N ALA A 135 -12.87 7.18 -12.42
CA ALA A 135 -14.17 7.60 -11.90
C ALA A 135 -14.44 7.09 -10.46
N SER A 136 -13.85 5.95 -10.10
CA SER A 136 -13.95 5.30 -8.79
C SER A 136 -12.57 5.00 -8.21
N ALA A 137 -12.50 4.77 -6.91
CA ALA A 137 -11.27 4.38 -6.25
C ALA A 137 -10.89 2.94 -6.63
N PRO A 138 -9.63 2.68 -7.06
CA PRO A 138 -9.19 1.32 -7.29
C PRO A 138 -8.90 0.59 -5.98
N ASP A 139 -9.00 -0.74 -6.00
CA ASP A 139 -8.61 -1.60 -4.89
C ASP A 139 -7.09 -1.71 -4.75
N ALA A 140 -6.36 -1.61 -5.87
CA ALA A 140 -4.91 -1.65 -5.86
C ALA A 140 -4.30 -0.80 -6.98
N ILE A 141 -3.08 -0.30 -6.74
CA ILE A 141 -2.24 0.34 -7.74
C ILE A 141 -0.87 -0.30 -7.72
N PHE A 142 -0.33 -0.69 -8.87
CA PHE A 142 1.00 -1.28 -8.95
C PHE A 142 1.96 -0.54 -9.89
N HIS A 143 3.25 -0.86 -9.76
CA HIS A 143 4.27 -0.48 -10.73
C HIS A 143 5.31 -1.60 -10.87
N GLU A 144 5.91 -1.71 -12.06
CA GLU A 144 6.93 -2.73 -12.35
C GLU A 144 8.34 -2.37 -11.83
N GLY A 145 8.45 -1.30 -11.06
CA GLY A 145 9.71 -0.89 -10.46
C GLY A 145 10.54 -0.03 -11.40
N GLY A 146 11.85 -0.03 -11.20
CA GLY A 146 12.81 0.71 -12.00
C GLY A 146 14.21 0.57 -11.41
N PRO A 147 15.23 1.27 -11.96
CA PRO A 147 16.59 1.21 -11.43
C PRO A 147 16.63 1.48 -9.92
N GLY A 148 17.02 0.48 -9.13
CA GLY A 148 17.06 0.55 -7.66
C GLY A 148 15.71 0.63 -6.95
N LYS A 149 14.59 0.41 -7.63
CA LYS A 149 13.22 0.45 -7.07
C LYS A 149 12.52 -0.89 -7.30
N GLU A 150 12.27 -1.62 -6.22
CA GLU A 150 11.55 -2.91 -6.26
C GLU A 150 10.12 -2.72 -6.83
N PRO A 151 9.64 -3.62 -7.70
CA PRO A 151 8.24 -3.67 -8.14
C PRO A 151 7.29 -3.91 -6.96
N MET A 152 6.09 -3.30 -6.98
CA MET A 152 5.22 -3.31 -5.80
C MET A 152 3.75 -3.11 -6.16
N ILE A 153 2.85 -3.69 -5.34
CA ILE A 153 1.43 -3.38 -5.34
C ILE A 153 1.07 -2.65 -4.05
N MET A 154 0.35 -1.54 -4.16
CA MET A 154 -0.28 -0.84 -3.04
C MET A 154 -1.77 -1.18 -3.03
N VAL A 155 -2.22 -1.91 -2.02
CA VAL A 155 -3.65 -2.22 -1.79
C VAL A 155 -4.28 -1.07 -1.00
N PHE A 156 -5.46 -0.62 -1.39
CA PHE A 156 -6.21 0.46 -0.78
C PHE A 156 -7.55 -0.02 -0.22
N GLY A 157 -8.06 0.69 0.78
CA GLY A 157 -9.38 0.43 1.35
C GLY A 157 -9.86 1.54 2.28
N ASP A 158 -11.16 1.52 2.58
CA ASP A 158 -11.83 2.54 3.41
C ASP A 158 -11.35 2.52 4.87
N GLY A 159 -10.86 1.35 5.28
CA GLY A 159 -10.30 1.16 6.59
C GLY A 159 -9.49 -0.13 6.70
N PRO A 160 -8.91 -0.39 7.87
CA PRO A 160 -8.01 -1.53 8.06
C PRO A 160 -8.71 -2.88 7.85
N GLY A 161 -10.01 -2.99 8.19
CA GLY A 161 -10.78 -4.21 7.98
C GLY A 161 -10.93 -4.59 6.51
N ASP A 162 -11.11 -3.59 5.63
CA ASP A 162 -11.22 -3.82 4.19
C ASP A 162 -9.89 -4.32 3.61
N ILE A 163 -8.75 -3.74 4.03
CA ILE A 163 -7.42 -4.23 3.64
C ILE A 163 -7.24 -5.71 4.02
N VAL A 164 -7.58 -6.07 5.26
CA VAL A 164 -7.47 -7.46 5.74
C VAL A 164 -8.35 -8.40 4.91
N ARG A 165 -9.60 -7.99 4.61
CA ARG A 165 -10.49 -8.77 3.75
C ARG A 165 -9.89 -8.96 2.36
N LYS A 166 -9.43 -7.88 1.73
CA LYS A 166 -8.84 -7.89 0.38
C LYS A 166 -7.60 -8.79 0.32
N VAL A 167 -6.68 -8.66 1.27
CA VAL A 167 -5.46 -9.48 1.33
C VAL A 167 -5.78 -10.96 1.55
N GLY A 168 -6.79 -11.27 2.35
CA GLY A 168 -7.24 -12.66 2.55
C GLY A 168 -7.68 -13.36 1.27
N LEU A 169 -8.18 -12.62 0.27
CA LEU A 169 -8.57 -13.16 -1.05
C LEU A 169 -7.37 -13.47 -1.97
N LEU A 170 -6.17 -13.00 -1.61
CA LEU A 170 -4.94 -13.17 -2.41
C LEU A 170 -4.11 -14.39 -2.01
N LEU A 171 -4.48 -15.06 -0.92
CA LEU A 171 -3.79 -16.24 -0.38
C LEU A 171 -4.46 -17.52 -0.92
#